data_AF-A0A1M5WP04-F1
#
_entry.id   AF-A0A1M5WP04-F1
#
_cell.length_a   1.000
_cell.length_b   1.000
_cell.length_c   1.000
_cell.angle_alpha   90.00
_cell.angle_beta   90.00
_cell.angle_gamma   90.00
#
_symmetry.space_group_name_H-M   'P 1'
#
loop_
_entity.id
_entity.type
_entity.pdbx_description
1 polymer ?
#
loop_
_entity_poly.entity_id
_entity_poly.type
_entity_poly.pdbx_seq_one_letter_code
_entity_poly.pdbx_strand_id
1 'polypeptide(L)'
;MKIEGLNVSRNMKLQEKTISTKGGFSDNLAKSYRSATKEELEAYIKDIRKKGNRLVITKTYADVKSYKDTIKSYLKTVVDYTYALNKNIGFWENQYYSTVETINEKLETLTQEVLNEEKENLDISATIDNIQGLLVDIYK
;
A
#
# COMPACT_ATOMS: atom_id res chain seq x y z
N MET A 1 48.99 -54.14 -40.34
CA MET A 1 48.80 -53.74 -38.93
C MET A 1 47.68 -52.71 -38.87
N LYS A 2 46.55 -53.05 -38.24
CA LYS A 2 45.44 -52.14 -37.94
C LYS A 2 45.78 -51.39 -36.65
N ILE A 3 45.69 -50.07 -36.64
CA ILE A 3 45.71 -49.29 -35.41
C ILE A 3 44.28 -48.79 -35.21
N GLU A 4 43.61 -49.36 -34.23
CA GLU A 4 42.24 -49.05 -33.86
C GLU A 4 42.15 -47.63 -33.32
N GLY A 5 41.13 -46.89 -33.78
CA GLY A 5 40.81 -45.58 -33.27
C GLY A 5 40.33 -45.69 -31.82
N LEU A 6 41.00 -44.97 -30.93
CA LEU A 6 40.57 -44.78 -29.54
C LEU A 6 39.31 -43.90 -29.54
N ASN A 7 38.15 -44.56 -29.51
CA ASN A 7 36.86 -43.95 -29.32
C ASN A 7 36.66 -43.67 -27.82
N VAL A 8 37.06 -42.48 -27.36
CA VAL A 8 36.76 -42.04 -25.99
C VAL A 8 35.32 -41.52 -25.95
N SER A 9 34.37 -42.45 -25.88
CA SER A 9 32.97 -42.14 -25.55
C SER A 9 32.88 -41.74 -24.09
N ARG A 10 33.10 -40.46 -23.82
CA ARG A 10 32.85 -39.87 -22.50
C ARG A 10 31.35 -39.61 -22.38
N ASN A 11 30.61 -40.64 -21.98
CA ASN A 11 29.21 -40.53 -21.55
C ASN A 11 29.17 -39.76 -20.21
N MET A 12 29.38 -38.45 -20.24
CA MET A 12 28.94 -37.59 -19.16
C MET A 12 27.43 -37.41 -19.32
N LYS A 13 26.65 -38.27 -18.65
CA LYS A 13 25.28 -37.91 -18.29
C LYS A 13 25.38 -36.67 -17.42
N LEU A 14 25.20 -35.50 -18.02
CA LEU A 14 24.74 -34.32 -17.31
C LEU A 14 23.40 -34.72 -16.69
N GLN A 15 23.43 -35.22 -15.46
CA GLN A 15 22.27 -35.11 -14.59
C GLN A 15 22.07 -33.61 -14.44
N GLU A 16 21.19 -33.06 -15.26
CA GLU A 16 20.55 -31.80 -15.00
C GLU A 16 19.80 -32.02 -13.69
N LYS A 17 20.50 -31.77 -12.59
CA LYS A 17 19.89 -31.68 -11.27
C LYS A 17 19.00 -30.46 -11.39
N THR A 18 17.76 -30.66 -11.81
CA THR A 18 16.69 -29.71 -11.62
C THR A 18 16.64 -29.49 -10.12
N ILE A 19 17.35 -28.47 -9.66
CA ILE A 19 17.22 -27.99 -8.30
C ILE A 19 15.78 -27.50 -8.28
N SER A 20 14.88 -28.33 -7.76
CA SER A 20 13.56 -27.89 -7.37
C SER A 20 13.77 -26.92 -6.21
N THR A 21 14.17 -25.69 -6.52
CA THR A 21 14.21 -24.59 -5.58
C THR A 21 12.77 -24.30 -5.22
N LYS A 22 12.29 -24.96 -4.15
CA LYS A 22 11.16 -24.44 -3.38
C LYS A 22 11.55 -23.01 -2.95
N GLY A 23 11.04 -22.01 -3.67
CA GLY A 23 11.34 -20.59 -3.48
C GLY A 23 12.56 -20.09 -4.26
N GLY A 24 12.36 -19.64 -5.50
CA GLY A 24 13.40 -19.01 -6.30
C GLY A 24 13.80 -17.61 -5.77
N PHE A 25 14.88 -17.02 -6.30
CA PHE A 25 15.28 -15.64 -5.97
C PHE A 25 14.12 -14.65 -6.17
N SER A 26 13.40 -14.78 -7.29
CA SER A 26 12.24 -13.93 -7.61
C SER A 26 11.13 -14.02 -6.56
N ASP A 27 10.88 -15.21 -6.01
CA ASP A 27 9.85 -15.40 -4.97
C ASP A 27 10.26 -14.71 -3.66
N ASN A 28 11.54 -14.83 -3.28
CA ASN A 28 12.07 -14.17 -2.09
C ASN A 28 12.10 -12.64 -2.24
N LEU A 29 12.43 -12.13 -3.42
CA LEU A 29 12.40 -10.70 -3.72
C LEU A 29 10.96 -10.16 -3.66
N ALA A 30 10.00 -10.85 -4.27
CA ALA A 30 8.59 -10.47 -4.22
C ALA A 30 8.04 -10.49 -2.79
N LYS A 31 8.43 -11.48 -1.98
CA LYS A 31 8.07 -11.55 -0.56
C LYS A 31 8.65 -10.38 0.25
N SER A 32 9.93 -10.07 0.04
CA SER A 32 10.60 -8.94 0.71
C SER A 32 9.92 -7.61 0.36
N TYR A 33 9.64 -7.40 -0.93
CA TYR A 33 8.92 -6.22 -1.42
C TYR A 33 7.57 -6.06 -0.73
N ARG A 34 6.76 -7.12 -0.67
CA ARG A 34 5.44 -7.09 0.00
C ARG A 34 5.54 -6.75 1.49
N SER A 35 6.55 -7.25 2.18
CA SER A 35 6.78 -6.93 3.59
C SER A 35 7.16 -5.46 3.78
N ALA A 36 8.07 -4.95 2.96
CA ALA A 36 8.51 -3.56 3.02
C ALA A 36 7.36 -2.57 2.73
N THR A 37 6.55 -2.83 1.71
CA THR A 37 5.37 -1.99 1.41
C THR A 37 4.34 -2.05 2.53
N LYS A 38 4.15 -3.21 3.16
CA LYS A 38 3.28 -3.33 4.34
C LYS A 38 3.77 -2.45 5.51
N GLU A 39 5.06 -2.46 5.81
CA GLU A 39 5.65 -1.60 6.84
C GLU A 39 5.48 -0.10 6.50
N GLU A 40 5.63 0.26 5.23
CA GLU A 40 5.40 1.61 4.74
C GLU A 40 3.94 2.06 4.95
N LEU A 41 2.97 1.20 4.61
CA LEU A 41 1.54 1.47 4.83
C LEU A 41 1.21 1.65 6.33
N GLU A 42 1.80 0.84 7.20
CA GLU A 42 1.66 1.00 8.64
C GLU A 42 2.28 2.31 9.15
N ALA A 43 3.41 2.74 8.57
CA ALA A 43 4.03 4.03 8.88
C ALA A 43 3.14 5.20 8.44
N TYR A 44 2.52 5.13 7.26
CA TYR A 44 1.56 6.13 6.80
C TYR A 44 0.37 6.25 7.75
N ILE A 45 -0.23 5.15 8.20
CA ILE A 45 -1.35 5.19 9.15
C ILE A 45 -0.95 5.90 10.46
N LYS A 46 0.27 5.67 10.96
CA LYS A 46 0.80 6.37 12.14
C LYS A 46 0.97 7.87 11.88
N ASP A 47 1.49 8.26 10.72
CA ASP A 47 1.66 9.69 10.36
C ASP A 47 0.30 10.39 10.16
N ILE A 48 -0.65 9.73 9.50
CA ILE A 48 -2.03 10.22 9.34
C ILE A 48 -2.65 10.47 10.71
N ARG A 49 -2.56 9.52 11.65
CA ARG A 49 -3.04 9.70 13.03
C ARG A 49 -2.42 10.91 13.72
N LYS A 50 -1.09 11.04 13.63
CA LYS A 50 -0.36 12.16 14.23
C LYS A 50 -0.82 13.50 13.65
N LYS A 51 -0.94 13.60 12.33
CA LYS A 51 -1.38 14.81 11.65
C LYS A 51 -2.85 15.14 11.93
N GLY A 52 -3.71 14.13 11.99
CA GLY A 52 -5.11 14.27 12.39
C GLY A 52 -5.24 14.85 13.81
N ASN A 53 -4.54 14.27 14.78
CA ASN A 53 -4.53 14.79 16.17
C ASN A 53 -4.04 16.24 16.25
N ARG A 54 -3.00 16.57 15.48
CA ARG A 54 -2.52 17.97 15.39
C ARG A 54 -3.59 18.88 14.80
N LEU A 55 -4.27 18.47 13.74
CA LEU A 55 -5.32 19.25 13.09
C LEU A 55 -6.52 19.52 14.02
N VAL A 56 -6.93 18.55 14.83
CA VAL A 56 -7.98 18.75 15.85
C VAL A 56 -7.64 19.91 16.79
N ILE A 57 -6.36 20.05 17.15
CA ILE A 57 -5.87 21.07 18.09
C ILE A 57 -5.70 22.43 17.40
N THR A 58 -5.02 22.45 16.26
CA THR A 58 -4.59 23.70 15.61
C THR A 58 -5.69 24.32 14.77
N LYS A 59 -6.53 23.49 14.13
CA LYS A 59 -7.60 23.88 13.21
C LYS A 59 -7.12 24.89 12.16
N THR A 60 -5.94 24.65 11.58
CA THR A 60 -5.35 25.51 10.55
C THR A 60 -5.44 24.88 9.17
N TYR A 61 -5.60 25.73 8.15
CA TYR A 61 -5.60 25.29 6.75
C TYR A 61 -4.32 24.55 6.36
N ALA A 62 -3.17 24.97 6.89
CA ALA A 62 -1.88 24.31 6.66
C ALA A 62 -1.89 22.85 7.15
N ASP A 63 -2.57 22.58 8.27
CA ASP A 63 -2.68 21.24 8.82
C ASP A 63 -3.70 20.39 8.07
N VAL A 64 -4.80 20.98 7.58
CA VAL A 64 -5.72 20.31 6.66
C VAL A 64 -4.98 19.85 5.41
N LYS A 65 -4.21 20.76 4.78
CA LYS A 65 -3.42 20.44 3.59
C LYS A 65 -2.43 19.30 3.87
N SER A 66 -1.66 19.40 4.95
CA SER A 66 -0.69 18.38 5.35
C SER A 66 -1.33 17.01 5.60
N TYR A 67 -2.54 16.98 6.16
CA TYR A 67 -3.33 15.78 6.38
C TYR A 67 -3.83 15.17 5.06
N LYS A 68 -4.41 15.99 4.17
CA LYS A 68 -4.85 15.60 2.81
C LYS A 68 -3.69 15.02 1.99
N ASP A 69 -2.53 15.67 2.02
CA ASP A 69 -1.35 15.23 1.27
C ASP A 69 -0.85 13.86 1.73
N THR A 70 -0.81 13.59 3.05
CA THR A 70 -0.42 12.25 3.54
C THR A 70 -1.43 11.18 3.16
N ILE A 71 -2.74 11.46 3.27
CA ILE A 71 -3.78 10.50 2.87
C ILE A 71 -3.67 10.18 1.37
N LYS A 72 -3.44 11.17 0.53
CA LYS A 72 -3.23 10.98 -0.90
C LYS A 72 -2.05 10.04 -1.19
N SER A 73 -0.91 10.25 -0.53
CA SER A 73 0.26 9.38 -0.68
C SER A 73 -0.03 7.95 -0.21
N TYR A 74 -0.71 7.80 0.93
CA TYR A 74 -1.14 6.50 1.43
C TYR A 74 -2.03 5.76 0.41
N LEU A 75 -3.09 6.41 -0.08
CA LEU A 75 -4.03 5.81 -1.02
C LEU A 75 -3.35 5.36 -2.32
N LYS A 76 -2.33 6.10 -2.77
CA LYS A 76 -1.51 5.70 -3.92
C LYS A 76 -0.69 4.43 -3.63
N THR A 77 0.00 4.39 -2.50
CA THR A 77 0.79 3.21 -2.09
C THR A 77 -0.09 1.96 -1.92
N VAL A 78 -1.33 2.13 -1.44
CA VAL A 78 -2.29 1.02 -1.33
C VAL A 78 -2.63 0.43 -2.70
N VAL A 79 -2.87 1.27 -3.71
CA VAL A 79 -3.12 0.81 -5.08
C VAL A 79 -1.93 0.03 -5.61
N ASP A 80 -0.73 0.60 -5.51
CA ASP A 80 0.51 -0.05 -5.95
C ASP A 80 0.71 -1.41 -5.28
N TYR A 81 0.45 -1.49 -3.97
CA TYR A 81 0.51 -2.73 -3.20
C TYR A 81 -0.51 -3.77 -3.64
N THR A 82 -1.76 -3.38 -3.88
CA THR A 82 -2.82 -4.30 -4.31
C THR A 82 -2.53 -4.90 -5.67
N TYR A 83 -2.06 -4.10 -6.64
CA TYR A 83 -1.66 -4.61 -7.95
C TYR A 83 -0.48 -5.58 -7.84
N ALA A 84 0.49 -5.35 -6.94
CA ALA A 84 1.60 -6.28 -6.69
C ALA A 84 1.16 -7.63 -6.05
N LEU A 85 -0.03 -7.68 -5.45
CA LEU A 85 -0.57 -8.88 -4.82
C LEU A 85 -1.39 -9.78 -5.76
N ASN A 86 -1.70 -9.36 -7.00
CA ASN A 86 -2.51 -10.11 -7.97
C ASN A 86 -3.85 -10.64 -7.39
N LYS A 87 -4.45 -9.93 -6.42
CA LYS A 87 -5.78 -10.28 -5.89
C LYS A 87 -6.85 -9.94 -6.94
N ASN A 88 -8.01 -10.60 -6.90
CA ASN A 88 -9.17 -10.31 -7.76
C ASN A 88 -9.50 -8.80 -7.78
N ILE A 89 -9.02 -8.10 -8.81
CA ILE A 89 -8.93 -6.63 -8.83
C ILE A 89 -10.32 -6.01 -8.88
N GLY A 90 -11.22 -6.51 -9.74
CA GLY A 90 -12.48 -5.81 -10.03
C GLY A 90 -13.44 -5.61 -8.86
N PHE A 91 -13.55 -6.57 -7.91
CA PHE A 91 -14.40 -6.37 -6.73
C PHE A 91 -13.77 -5.39 -5.74
N TRP A 92 -12.46 -5.52 -5.52
CA TRP A 92 -11.72 -4.62 -4.65
C TRP A 92 -11.69 -3.19 -5.21
N GLU A 93 -11.59 -3.02 -6.52
CA GLU A 93 -11.53 -1.74 -7.20
C GLU A 93 -12.79 -0.90 -6.96
N ASN A 94 -13.98 -1.51 -7.10
CA ASN A 94 -15.25 -0.83 -6.83
C ASN A 94 -15.36 -0.39 -5.36
N GLN A 95 -14.99 -1.27 -4.42
CA GLN A 95 -15.01 -0.95 -2.99
C GLN A 95 -13.98 0.14 -2.65
N TYR A 96 -12.79 0.08 -3.24
CA TYR A 96 -11.74 1.09 -3.11
C TYR A 96 -12.25 2.46 -3.58
N TYR A 97 -12.80 2.55 -4.79
CA TYR A 97 -13.31 3.81 -5.33
C TYR A 97 -14.39 4.43 -4.46
N SER A 98 -15.39 3.65 -4.03
CA SER A 98 -16.46 4.15 -3.15
C SER A 98 -15.92 4.63 -1.81
N THR A 99 -14.94 3.91 -1.24
CA THR A 99 -14.31 4.31 0.03
C THR A 99 -13.50 5.60 -0.13
N VAL A 100 -12.75 5.73 -1.23
CA VAL A 100 -11.96 6.94 -1.54
C VAL A 100 -12.86 8.14 -1.81
N GLU A 101 -13.98 7.96 -2.50
CA GLU A 101 -14.98 9.01 -2.70
C GLU A 101 -15.52 9.52 -1.35
N THR A 102 -15.91 8.61 -0.46
CA THR A 102 -16.36 8.93 0.90
C THR A 102 -15.27 9.67 1.70
N ILE A 103 -14.00 9.26 1.58
CA ILE A 103 -12.88 9.94 2.22
C ILE A 103 -12.72 11.37 1.67
N ASN A 104 -12.81 11.54 0.35
CA ASN A 104 -12.68 12.85 -0.30
C ASN A 104 -13.79 13.80 0.15
N GLU A 105 -15.05 13.35 0.22
CA GLU A 105 -16.16 14.13 0.74
C GLU A 105 -15.88 14.63 2.17
N LYS A 106 -15.43 13.73 3.05
CA LYS A 106 -15.09 14.09 4.44
C LYS A 106 -13.91 15.06 4.53
N LEU A 107 -12.90 14.91 3.67
CA LEU A 107 -11.77 15.85 3.59
C LEU A 107 -12.19 17.22 3.05
N GLU A 108 -13.20 17.27 2.19
CA GLU A 108 -13.78 18.52 1.70
C GLU A 108 -14.57 19.21 2.83
N THR A 109 -15.44 18.48 3.52
CA THR A 109 -16.11 18.98 4.73
C THR A 109 -15.10 19.54 5.73
N LEU A 110 -14.05 18.79 6.06
CA LEU A 110 -12.99 19.24 6.95
C LEU A 110 -12.29 20.53 6.47
N THR A 111 -12.17 20.72 5.16
CA THR A 111 -11.59 21.93 4.58
C THR A 111 -12.54 23.12 4.78
N GLN A 112 -13.82 22.95 4.50
CA GLN A 112 -14.84 23.98 4.67
C GLN A 112 -14.96 24.41 6.14
N GLU A 113 -14.96 23.47 7.08
CA GLU A 113 -15.05 23.76 8.53
C GLU A 113 -13.86 24.59 9.06
N VAL A 114 -12.68 24.39 8.49
CA VAL A 114 -11.49 25.18 8.89
C VAL A 114 -11.49 26.57 8.26
N LEU A 115 -12.20 26.77 7.15
CA LEU A 115 -12.33 28.05 6.47
C LEU A 115 -13.54 28.87 6.96
N ASN A 116 -14.58 28.20 7.45
CA ASN A 116 -15.79 28.84 7.97
C ASN A 116 -15.50 29.47 9.34
N GLU A 117 -15.72 30.79 9.44
CA GLU A 117 -15.52 31.56 10.68
C GLU A 117 -16.63 31.32 11.71
N GLU A 118 -17.83 30.93 11.25
CA GLU A 118 -18.93 30.47 12.09
C GLU A 118 -18.74 28.99 12.40
N LYS A 119 -18.19 28.72 13.59
CA LYS A 119 -18.03 27.37 14.16
C LYS A 119 -19.39 26.79 14.54
N GLU A 120 -20.24 26.45 13.57
CA GLU A 120 -21.26 25.45 13.87
C GLU A 120 -20.53 24.14 14.23
N ASN A 121 -20.96 23.51 15.33
CA ASN A 121 -20.23 22.45 16.02
C ASN A 121 -20.15 21.16 15.21
N LEU A 122 -19.37 21.13 14.13
CA LEU A 122 -18.91 19.88 13.57
C LEU A 122 -17.72 19.38 14.39
N ASP A 123 -17.84 18.17 14.91
CA ASP A 123 -16.75 17.51 15.62
C ASP A 123 -15.67 17.09 14.60
N ILE A 124 -14.68 17.97 14.42
CA ILE A 124 -13.47 17.70 13.61
C ILE A 124 -12.82 16.39 14.05
N SER A 125 -12.86 16.05 15.35
CA SER A 125 -12.34 14.77 15.85
C SER A 125 -13.12 13.61 15.26
N ALA A 126 -14.45 13.64 15.34
CA ALA A 126 -15.30 12.58 14.79
C ALA A 126 -15.11 12.40 13.28
N THR A 127 -14.93 13.50 12.53
CA THR A 127 -14.65 13.44 11.09
C THR A 127 -13.30 12.76 10.82
N ILE A 128 -12.26 13.15 11.56
CA ILE A 128 -10.92 12.57 11.45
C ILE A 128 -10.93 11.08 11.84
N ASP A 129 -11.64 10.70 12.91
CA ASP A 129 -11.75 9.31 13.37
C ASP A 129 -12.45 8.44 12.31
N ASN A 130 -13.51 8.96 11.68
CA ASN A 130 -14.17 8.29 10.56
C ASN A 130 -13.21 8.07 9.37
N ILE A 131 -12.47 9.11 8.98
CA ILE A 131 -11.47 9.00 7.89
C ILE A 131 -10.43 7.92 8.24
N GLN A 132 -9.91 7.92 9.47
CA GLN A 132 -8.94 6.92 9.91
C GLN A 132 -9.50 5.49 9.90
N GLY A 133 -10.77 5.31 10.27
CA GLY A 133 -11.46 4.03 10.19
C GLY A 133 -11.53 3.51 8.76
N LEU A 134 -12.00 4.35 7.84
CA LEU A 134 -12.08 4.02 6.40
C LEU A 134 -10.72 3.64 5.82
N LEU A 135 -9.65 4.38 6.16
CA LEU A 135 -8.30 4.10 5.68
C LEU A 135 -7.80 2.73 6.14
N VAL A 136 -8.06 2.34 7.39
CA VAL A 136 -7.68 1.01 7.89
C VAL A 136 -8.45 -0.09 7.17
N ASP A 137 -9.70 0.14 6.79
CA ASP A 137 -10.53 -0.85 6.12
C ASP A 137 -10.13 -1.08 4.65
N ILE A 138 -9.55 -0.10 3.95
CA ILE A 138 -9.03 -0.29 2.59
C ILE A 138 -7.89 -1.33 2.56
N TYR A 139 -7.09 -1.36 3.62
CA TYR A 139 -5.90 -2.20 3.70
C TYR A 139 -6.15 -3.62 4.23
N LYS A 140 -7.30 -3.90 4.86
CA LYS A 140 -7.65 -5.24 5.34
C LYS A 140 -7.96 -6.20 4.18
#